data_AF-A0A2V6EDW2-F1
#
_entry.id   AF-A0A2V6EDW2-F1
#
_cell.length_a   1.000
_cell.length_b   1.000
_cell.length_c   1.000
_cell.angle_alpha   90.00
_cell.angle_beta   90.00
_cell.angle_gamma   90.00
#
_symmetry.space_group_name_H-M   'P 1'
#
loop_
_entity.id
_entity.type
_entity.pdbx_description
1 polymer ?
#
loop_
_entity_poly.entity_id
_entity_poly.type
_entity_poly.pdbx_seq_one_letter_code
_entity_poly.pdbx_strand_id
1 'polypeptide(L)' 'RLYPAIHPLQSATRREELLYHPDEWERVQLLRKTMAALPPIEAMEKLIENLEGTKTNAELLLSGLK' A
#
# COMPACT_ATOMS: atom_id res chain seq x y z
N ARG A 1 18.04 5.34 -7.50
CA ARG A 1 17.45 6.31 -6.53
C ARG A 1 15.97 5.99 -6.47
N LEU A 2 15.41 5.74 -5.30
CA LEU A 2 14.02 5.32 -5.13
C LEU A 2 13.21 6.49 -4.58
N TYR A 3 12.12 6.86 -5.26
CA TYR A 3 11.19 7.90 -4.84
C TYR A 3 9.76 7.41 -4.99
N PRO A 4 8.84 7.75 -4.08
CA PRO A 4 9.04 8.55 -2.86
C PRO A 4 9.86 7.81 -1.78
N ALA A 5 10.69 8.54 -1.04
CA ALA A 5 11.54 8.00 0.02
C ALA A 5 10.75 7.85 1.34
N ILE A 6 9.68 7.05 1.31
CA ILE A 6 8.81 6.78 2.46
C ILE A 6 9.04 5.37 3.00
N HIS A 7 8.83 5.20 4.31
CA HIS A 7 8.80 3.87 4.93
C HIS A 7 7.35 3.46 5.22
N PRO A 8 6.70 2.66 4.35
CA PRO A 8 5.26 2.40 4.42
C PRO A 8 4.85 1.63 5.69
N LEU A 9 5.71 0.73 6.19
CA LEU A 9 5.42 -0.03 7.42
C LEU A 9 5.52 0.79 8.71
N GLN A 10 6.28 1.88 8.70
CA GLN A 10 6.42 2.77 9.85
C GLN A 10 5.46 3.97 9.78
N SER A 11 4.88 4.22 8.60
CA SER A 11 3.95 5.31 8.36
C SER A 11 2.51 4.85 8.57
N ALA A 12 1.86 5.37 9.60
CA ALA A 12 0.47 5.09 9.91
C ALA A 12 -0.21 6.32 10.55
N THR A 13 -1.52 6.37 10.46
CA THR A 13 -2.34 7.40 11.12
C THR A 13 -3.11 6.77 12.27
N ARG A 14 -3.19 7.47 13.41
CA ARG A 14 -3.95 6.98 14.58
C ARG A 14 -5.44 6.93 14.25
N ARG A 15 -6.09 5.81 14.56
CA ARG A 15 -7.50 5.55 14.27
C ARG A 15 -7.86 5.71 12.78
N GLU A 16 -6.98 5.23 11.89
CA GLU A 16 -7.19 5.33 10.44
C GLU A 16 -8.43 4.58 9.95
N GLU A 17 -8.98 3.64 10.72
CA GLU A 17 -10.27 2.97 10.46
C GLU A 17 -11.47 3.93 10.39
N LEU A 18 -11.35 5.13 10.96
CA LEU A 18 -12.40 6.17 10.89
C LEU A 18 -12.28 7.05 9.65
N LEU A 19 -11.16 6.98 8.92
CA LEU A 19 -10.87 7.84 7.77
C LEU A 19 -11.19 7.17 6.44
N TYR A 20 -11.13 5.84 6.39
CA TYR A 20 -11.41 5.06 5.20
C TYR A 20 -12.86 4.57 5.18
N HIS A 21 -13.36 4.28 3.97
CA HIS A 21 -14.57 3.48 3.85
C HIS A 21 -14.28 2.06 4.39
N PRO A 22 -15.24 1.38 5.07
CA PRO A 22 -15.02 0.04 5.62
C PRO A 22 -14.43 -0.96 4.61
N ASP A 23 -14.94 -0.94 3.37
CA ASP A 23 -14.47 -1.85 2.31
C ASP A 23 -13.05 -1.52 1.80
N GLU A 24 -12.64 -0.26 1.88
CA GLU A 24 -11.28 0.15 1.51
C GLU A 24 -10.29 -0.18 2.62
N TRP A 25 -10.72 -0.04 3.87
CA TRP A 25 -9.92 -0.31 5.05
C TRP A 25 -9.37 -1.74 5.05
N GLU A 26 -10.23 -2.73 4.78
CA GLU A 26 -9.81 -4.13 4.71
C GLU A 26 -8.75 -4.36 3.64
N ARG A 27 -8.88 -3.70 2.47
CA ARG A 27 -7.92 -3.80 1.36
C ARG A 27 -6.59 -3.14 1.70
N VAL A 28 -6.62 -1.97 2.32
CA VAL A 28 -5.41 -1.27 2.80
C VAL A 28 -4.69 -2.12 3.85
N GLN A 29 -5.43 -2.78 4.75
CA GLN A 29 -4.82 -3.69 5.72
C GLN A 29 -4.17 -4.90 5.05
N LEU A 30 -4.82 -5.50 4.06
CA LEU A 30 -4.23 -6.60 3.29
C LEU A 30 -2.96 -6.15 2.56
N LEU A 31 -3.00 -4.99 1.91
CA LEU A 31 -1.84 -4.36 1.27
C LEU A 31 -0.67 -4.21 2.25
N ARG A 32 -0.90 -3.62 3.43
CA ARG A 32 0.15 -3.46 4.45
C ARG A 32 0.71 -4.80 4.94
N LYS A 33 -0.13 -5.82 5.12
CA LYS A 33 0.32 -7.17 5.52
C LYS A 33 1.21 -7.81 4.47
N THR A 34 0.84 -7.71 3.19
CA THR A 34 1.66 -8.24 2.09
C THR A 34 3.00 -7.53 2.00
N MET A 35 3.03 -6.20 2.15
CA MET A 35 4.28 -5.43 2.18
C MET A 35 5.14 -5.74 3.41
N ALA A 36 4.54 -6.13 4.54
CA ALA A 36 5.27 -6.49 5.75
C ALA A 36 6.03 -7.83 5.63
N ALA A 37 5.68 -8.67 4.65
CA ALA A 37 6.38 -9.91 4.36
C ALA A 37 7.68 -9.70 3.55
N LEU A 38 7.88 -8.51 2.98
CA LEU A 38 9.02 -8.17 2.13
C LEU A 38 9.97 -7.19 2.84
N PRO A 39 11.27 -7.17 2.48
CA PRO A 39 12.18 -6.12 2.89
C PRO A 39 11.66 -4.73 2.47
N PRO A 40 11.90 -3.66 3.25
CA PRO A 40 11.32 -2.34 3.00
C PRO A 40 11.61 -1.75 1.61
N ILE A 41 12.79 -2.01 1.06
CA ILE A 41 13.20 -1.52 -0.27
C ILE A 41 12.40 -2.26 -1.36
N GLU A 42 12.38 -3.59 -1.31
CA GLU A 42 11.65 -4.43 -2.26
C GLU A 42 10.13 -4.17 -2.21
N ALA A 43 9.58 -4.01 -0.99
CA ALA A 43 8.18 -3.66 -0.81
C ALA A 43 7.82 -2.34 -1.50
N MET A 44 8.71 -1.35 -1.45
CA MET A 44 8.51 -0.05 -2.06
C MET A 44 8.67 -0.11 -3.59
N GLU A 45 9.64 -0.86 -4.10
CA GLU A 45 9.77 -1.12 -5.54
C GLU A 45 8.52 -1.81 -6.09
N LYS A 46 8.00 -2.81 -5.37
CA LYS A 46 6.79 -3.55 -5.75
C LYS A 46 5.55 -2.68 -5.73
N LEU A 47 5.44 -1.78 -4.75
CA LEU A 47 4.33 -0.83 -4.69
C LEU A 47 4.40 0.17 -5.87
N ILE A 48 5.59 0.65 -6.23
CA ILE A 48 5.76 1.54 -7.40
C ILE A 48 5.39 0.81 -8.68
N GLU A 49 5.86 -0.42 -8.89
CA GLU A 49 5.52 -1.23 -10.06
C GLU A 49 3.99 -1.40 -10.23
N ASN A 50 3.28 -1.69 -9.14
CA ASN A 50 1.82 -1.85 -9.18
C ASN A 50 1.08 -0.50 -9.34
N LEU A 51 1.63 0.60 -8.80
CA LEU A 51 1.11 1.94 -9.01
C LEU A 51 1.29 2.40 -10.46
N GLU A 52 2.39 2.04 -11.13
CA GLU A 52 2.60 2.33 -12.55
C GLU A 52 1.64 1.53 -13.44
N GLY A 53 1.28 0.32 -13.02
CA GLY A 53 0.32 -0.55 -13.71
C GLY A 53 -1.16 -0.21 -13.50
N THR A 54 -1.48 0.73 -12.61
CA THR A 54 -2.86 1.12 -12.29
C THR A 54 -3.08 2.60 -12.46
N LYS A 55 -4.27 3.02 -12.88
CA LYS A 55 -4.56 4.44 -13.11
C LYS A 55 -5.01 5.14 -11.82
N THR A 56 -5.56 4.39 -10.87
CA THR A 56 -6.14 4.93 -9.64
C THR A 56 -5.86 4.04 -8.43
N ASN A 57 -5.82 4.64 -7.24
CA ASN A 57 -5.67 3.88 -5.99
C ASN A 57 -6.81 2.88 -5.77
N ALA A 58 -8.03 3.21 -6.22
CA ALA A 58 -9.16 2.29 -6.13
C ALA A 58 -8.91 1.02 -6.96
N GLU A 59 -8.38 1.18 -8.17
CA GLU A 59 -8.00 0.04 -9.02
C GLU A 59 -6.90 -0.81 -8.38
N LEU A 60 -5.87 -0.18 -7.81
CA LEU A 60 -4.81 -0.87 -7.06
C LEU A 60 -5.37 -1.70 -5.90
N LEU A 61 -6.26 -1.11 -5.09
CA LEU A 61 -6.86 -1.78 -3.94
C LEU A 61 -7.78 -2.93 -4.36
N LEU A 62 -8.41 -2.85 -5.53
CA LEU A 62 -9.23 -3.92 -6.09
C LEU A 62 -8.38 -5.05 -6.71
N SER A 63 -7.28 -4.72 -7.37
CA SER A 63 -6.40 -5.71 -8.01
C SER A 63 -5.45 -6.41 -7.03
N GLY A 64 -5.12 -5.75 -5.92
CA GLY A 64 -4.08 -6.17 -4.98
C GLY A 64 -2.66 -6.00 -5.54
N LEU A 65 -1.66 -6.23 -4.70
CA LEU A 65 -0.26 -6.35 -5.16
C LEU A 65 -0.09 -7.70 -5.85
N LYS A 66 0.29 -7.66 -7.12
CA LYS A 66 0.74 -8.83 -7.88
C LYS A 66 2.23 -9.01 -7.72
#